data_AF-A0A970FPW2-F1
#
_entry.id   AF-A0A970FPW2-F1
#
_cell.length_a   1.000
_cell.length_b   1.000
_cell.length_c   1.000
_cell.angle_alpha   90.00
_cell.angle_beta   90.00
_cell.angle_gamma   90.00
#
_symmetry.space_group_name_H-M   'P 1'
#
loop_
_entity.id
_entity.type
_entity.pdbx_description
1 polymer ?
#
loop_
_entity_poly.entity_id
_entity_poly.type
_entity_poly.pdbx_seq_one_letter_code
_entity_poly.pdbx_strand_id
1 'polypeptide(L)'
;MDRILIVLAWIVGVLIILLLGKTLLLPLKVVVRLVINAIIGGIAILVINIIGSPFGFTIPLNPVSALIAGILGLPGIILVVILKYLL
;
A
#
# COMPACT_ATOMS: atom_id res chain seq x y z
N MET A 1 -35.80 12.47 37.11
CA MET A 1 -35.34 11.26 36.38
C MET A 1 -34.77 11.65 35.00
N ASP A 2 -35.36 12.66 34.37
CA ASP A 2 -35.13 13.05 32.97
C ASP A 2 -33.75 13.67 32.71
N ARG A 3 -33.22 14.43 33.68
CA ARG A 3 -31.86 15.03 33.58
C ARG A 3 -30.75 13.97 33.52
N ILE A 4 -30.93 12.84 34.22
CA ILE A 4 -29.97 11.73 34.22
C ILE A 4 -29.97 11.04 32.86
N LEU A 5 -31.13 10.86 32.24
CA LEU A 5 -31.27 10.29 30.90
C LEU A 5 -30.62 11.18 29.83
N ILE A 6 -30.76 12.51 29.93
CA ILE A 6 -30.12 13.47 29.01
C ILE A 6 -28.58 13.38 29.11
N VAL A 7 -28.04 13.30 30.33
CA VAL A 7 -26.59 13.15 30.54
C VAL A 7 -26.10 11.80 29.99
N LEU A 8 -26.85 10.72 30.21
CA LEU A 8 -26.51 9.40 29.66
C LEU A 8 -26.52 9.39 28.13
N ALA A 9 -27.52 10.01 27.51
CA ALA A 9 -27.63 10.11 26.05
C ALA A 9 -26.46 10.88 25.44
N TRP A 10 -25.99 11.95 26.11
CA TRP A 10 -24.79 12.69 25.70
C TRP A 10 -23.52 11.83 25.76
N ILE A 11 -23.33 11.08 26.85
CA ILE A 11 -22.18 10.18 27.02
C ILE A 11 -22.17 9.11 25.93
N VAL A 12 -23.33 8.48 25.68
CA VAL A 12 -23.48 7.45 24.65
C VAL A 12 -23.27 8.03 23.24
N GLY A 13 -23.82 9.21 22.96
CA GLY A 13 -23.62 9.90 21.67
C GLY A 13 -22.16 10.21 21.38
N VAL A 14 -21.42 10.73 22.36
CA VAL A 14 -19.97 10.98 22.23
C VAL A 14 -19.20 9.68 22.04
N LEU A 15 -19.56 8.62 22.75
CA LEU A 15 -18.92 7.30 22.62
C LEU A 15 -19.09 6.73 21.21
N ILE A 16 -20.28 6.84 20.63
CA ILE A 16 -20.60 6.39 19.27
C ILE A 16 -19.77 7.17 18.23
N ILE A 17 -19.69 8.49 18.35
CA ILE A 17 -18.89 9.34 17.46
C ILE A 17 -17.41 8.95 17.52
N LEU A 18 -16.88 8.71 18.72
CA LEU A 18 -15.48 8.28 18.90
C LEU A 18 -15.21 6.90 18.30
N LEU A 19 -16.16 5.96 18.40
CA LEU A 19 -16.04 4.64 17.81
C LEU A 19 -16.06 4.69 16.28
N LEU A 20 -17.00 5.45 15.69
CA LEU A 20 -17.11 5.67 14.25
C LEU A 20 -15.88 6.38 13.67
N GLY A 21 -15.38 7.41 14.37
CA GLY A 21 -14.18 8.13 13.96
C GLY A 21 -12.95 7.21 13.92
N LYS A 22 -12.78 6.33 14.91
CA LYS A 22 -11.65 5.39 14.94
C LYS A 22 -11.73 4.33 13.86
N THR A 23 -12.93 3.85 13.50
CA THR A 23 -13.09 2.82 12.46
C THR A 23 -12.74 3.36 11.07
N LEU A 24 -12.96 4.65 10.79
CA LEU A 24 -12.54 5.28 9.52
C LEU A 24 -11.04 5.59 9.45
N LEU A 25 -10.39 5.86 10.59
CA LEU A 25 -8.95 6.16 10.63
C LEU A 25 -8.08 4.92 10.37
N LEU A 26 -8.59 3.72 10.65
CA LEU A 26 -7.88 2.46 10.43
C LEU A 26 -7.63 2.14 8.94
N PRO A 27 -8.63 2.14 8.02
CA PRO A 27 -8.40 1.90 6.60
C PRO A 27 -7.55 3.00 5.95
N LEU A 28 -7.64 4.24 6.43
CA LEU A 28 -6.86 5.34 5.90
C LEU A 28 -5.34 5.09 6.03
N LYS A 29 -4.90 4.53 7.16
CA LYS A 29 -3.48 4.14 7.34
C LYS A 29 -3.03 3.05 6.36
N VAL A 30 -3.91 2.10 6.03
CA VAL A 30 -3.61 1.04 5.07
C VAL A 30 -3.49 1.61 3.66
N VAL A 31 -4.42 2.48 3.26
CA VAL A 31 -4.39 3.15 1.94
C VAL A 31 -3.11 3.97 1.78
N VAL A 32 -2.73 4.76 2.80
CA VAL A 32 -1.49 5.55 2.77
C VAL A 32 -0.27 4.66 2.61
N ARG A 33 -0.20 3.53 3.35
CA ARG A 33 0.91 2.57 3.22
C ARG A 33 0.96 1.94 1.82
N LEU A 34 -0.18 1.60 1.23
CA LEU A 34 -0.24 1.06 -0.13
C LEU A 34 0.25 2.07 -1.17
N VAL A 35 -0.15 3.35 -1.03
CA VAL A 35 0.31 4.42 -1.93
C VAL A 35 1.82 4.59 -1.85
N ILE A 36 2.40 4.62 -0.65
CA ILE A 36 3.85 4.73 -0.46
C ILE A 36 4.57 3.54 -1.11
N ASN A 37 4.11 2.31 -0.86
CA ASN A 37 4.71 1.11 -1.46
C ASN A 37 4.59 1.11 -2.99
N ALA A 38 3.46 1.57 -3.53
CA ALA A 38 3.28 1.71 -4.98
C ALA A 38 4.24 2.74 -5.58
N ILE A 39 4.45 3.88 -4.92
CA ILE A 39 5.42 4.89 -5.39
C ILE A 39 6.84 4.30 -5.39
N ILE A 40 7.25 3.66 -4.29
CA ILE A 40 8.58 3.04 -4.18
C ILE A 40 8.78 1.96 -5.24
N GLY A 41 7.80 1.07 -5.41
CA GLY A 41 7.87 0.02 -6.43
C GLY A 41 7.81 0.54 -7.86
N GLY A 42 7.07 1.63 -8.11
CA GLY A 42 7.06 2.31 -9.40
C GLY A 42 8.42 2.92 -9.75
N ILE A 43 9.09 3.56 -8.78
CA ILE A 43 10.46 4.05 -8.92
C ILE A 43 11.42 2.88 -9.18
N ALA A 44 11.29 1.77 -8.44
CA ALA A 44 12.09 0.58 -8.68
C ALA A 44 11.92 0.06 -10.12
N ILE A 45 10.68 -0.12 -10.59
CA ILE A 45 10.39 -0.55 -11.97
C ILE A 45 11.05 0.38 -12.99
N LEU A 46 11.02 1.69 -12.78
CA LEU A 46 11.69 2.64 -13.67
C LEU A 46 13.20 2.39 -13.75
N VAL A 47 13.87 2.23 -12.61
CA VAL A 47 15.32 1.95 -12.56
C VAL A 47 15.63 0.63 -13.25
N ILE A 48 14.83 -0.40 -12.98
CA ILE A 48 14.99 -1.73 -13.56
C ILE A 48 14.75 -1.71 -15.07
N ASN A 49 13.77 -0.97 -15.56
CA ASN A 49 13.53 -0.84 -17.00
C ASN A 49 14.66 -0.07 -17.71
N ILE A 50 15.27 0.92 -17.06
CA ILE A 50 16.42 1.63 -17.63
C ILE A 50 17.62 0.68 -17.81
N ILE A 51 17.90 -0.14 -16.78
CA ILE A 51 19.03 -1.08 -16.80
C ILE A 51 18.71 -2.32 -17.63
N GLY A 52 17.47 -2.79 -17.62
CA GLY A 52 16.99 -4.02 -18.25
C GLY A 52 16.60 -3.88 -19.72
N SER A 53 16.23 -2.68 -20.18
CA SER A 53 15.85 -2.40 -21.57
C SER A 53 16.93 -2.81 -22.58
N PRO A 54 18.23 -2.52 -22.36
CA PRO A 54 19.32 -3.02 -23.22
C PRO A 54 19.41 -4.55 -23.31
N PHE A 55 18.90 -5.27 -22.32
CA PHE A 55 18.88 -6.74 -22.27
C PHE A 55 17.57 -7.34 -22.79
N GLY A 56 16.64 -6.52 -23.31
CA GLY A 56 15.32 -6.92 -23.77
C GLY A 56 14.33 -7.23 -22.63
N PHE A 57 14.61 -6.77 -21.41
CA PHE A 57 13.78 -6.99 -20.23
C PHE A 57 13.07 -5.70 -19.82
N THR A 58 11.74 -5.71 -19.89
CA THR A 58 10.91 -4.57 -19.47
C THR A 58 9.73 -5.05 -18.65
N ILE A 59 9.54 -4.45 -17.48
CA ILE A 59 8.38 -4.65 -16.61
C ILE A 59 7.36 -3.54 -16.92
N PRO A 60 6.08 -3.86 -17.18
CA PRO A 60 5.06 -2.84 -17.39
C PRO A 60 4.89 -1.99 -16.12
N LEU A 61 4.88 -0.65 -16.27
CA LEU A 61 4.68 0.29 -15.16
C LEU A 61 3.18 0.56 -14.97
N ASN A 62 2.56 -0.14 -14.03
CA ASN A 62 1.15 0.05 -13.67
C ASN A 62 0.98 -0.09 -12.14
N PRO A 63 -0.16 0.32 -11.54
CA PRO A 63 -0.32 0.29 -10.09
C PRO A 63 -0.18 -1.11 -9.48
N VAL A 64 -0.58 -2.15 -10.21
CA VAL A 64 -0.49 -3.54 -9.77
C VAL A 64 0.97 -3.99 -9.73
N SER A 65 1.71 -3.77 -10.81
CA SER A 65 3.13 -4.11 -10.87
C SER A 65 3.95 -3.26 -9.90
N ALA A 66 3.62 -1.98 -9.72
CA ALA A 66 4.27 -1.09 -8.76
C ALA A 66 4.02 -1.53 -7.30
N LEU A 67 2.81 -1.98 -6.96
CA LEU A 67 2.54 -2.59 -5.65
C LEU A 67 3.30 -3.89 -5.46
N ILE A 68 3.28 -4.77 -6.46
CA ILE A 68 3.99 -6.05 -6.42
C ILE A 68 5.50 -5.82 -6.29
N ALA A 69 6.09 -4.90 -7.05
CA ALA A 69 7.49 -4.53 -6.96
C ALA A 69 7.83 -3.81 -5.65
N GLY A 70 6.91 -3.02 -5.09
CA GLY A 70 7.09 -2.36 -3.80
C GLY A 70 7.00 -3.33 -2.61
N ILE A 71 6.20 -4.39 -2.73
CA ILE A 71 6.01 -5.42 -1.69
C ILE A 71 7.05 -6.54 -1.82
N LEU A 72 7.28 -7.06 -3.03
CA LEU A 72 8.21 -8.15 -3.29
C LEU A 72 9.64 -7.65 -3.52
N GLY A 73 9.85 -6.45 -4.07
CA GLY A 73 11.17 -5.85 -4.29
C GLY A 73 11.93 -6.36 -5.53
N LEU A 74 13.26 -6.26 -5.46
CA LEU A 74 14.24 -6.83 -6.40
C LEU A 74 14.19 -8.36 -6.65
N PRO A 75 13.73 -9.27 -5.76
CA PRO A 75 13.90 -10.71 -5.94
C PRO A 75 13.31 -11.29 -7.24
N GLY A 76 12.23 -10.71 -7.77
CA GLY A 76 11.65 -11.18 -9.04
C GLY A 76 12.56 -10.96 -10.25
N ILE A 77 13.38 -9.91 -10.23
CA ILE A 77 14.28 -9.56 -11.33
C ILE A 77 15.59 -10.34 -11.23
N ILE A 78 16.07 -10.55 -10.00
CA ILE A 78 17.24 -11.40 -9.73
C ILE A 78 16.98 -12.82 -10.25
N LEU A 79 15.76 -13.36 -10.04
CA LEU A 79 15.41 -14.70 -10.50
C LEU A 79 15.50 -14.85 -12.04
N VAL A 80 15.02 -13.85 -12.78
CA VAL A 80 15.02 -13.86 -14.27
C VAL A 80 16.43 -13.64 -14.83
N VAL A 81 17.23 -12.76 -14.23
CA VAL A 81 18.64 -12.56 -14.63
C VAL A 81 19.46 -13.83 -14.38
N ILE A 82 19.29 -14.49 -13.22
CA ILE A 82 19.97 -15.75 -12.91
C ILE A 82 19.57 -16.83 -13.92
N LEU A 83 18.27 -16.98 -14.21
CA LEU A 83 17.80 -17.97 -15.18
C LEU A 83 18.37 -17.73 -16.59
N LYS A 84 18.54 -16.47 -17.02
CA LYS A 84 19.10 -16.13 -18.34
C LYS A 84 20.63 -16.33 -18.44
N TYR A 85 21.34 -16.35 -17.31
CA TYR A 85 22.79 -16.62 -17.28
C TYR A 85 23.10 -18.11 -17.03
N LEU A 86 22.13 -18.88 -16.53
CA LEU A 86 22.29 -20.30 -16.22
C LEU A 86 21.87 -21.22 -17.38
N LEU A 87 21.01 -20.74 -18.29
CA LEU A 87 20.58 -21.38 -19.54
C LEU A 87 21.27 -20.74 -20.75
#